data_AF-A0A0Q7JJ99-F1
#
_entry.id   AF-A0A0Q7JJ99-F1
#
_cell.length_a   1.000
_cell.length_b   1.000
_cell.length_c   1.000
_cell.angle_alpha   90.00
_cell.angle_beta   90.00
_cell.angle_gamma   90.00
#
_symmetry.space_group_name_H-M   'P 1'
#
loop_
_entity.id
_entity.type
_entity.pdbx_description
1 polymer ?
#
loop_
_entity_poly.entity_id
_entity_poly.type
_entity_poly.pdbx_seq_one_letter_code
_entity_poly.pdbx_strand_id
1 'polypeptide(L)' 'DRLARDERAQERKRSFVMATDTSGMTFVQGLLTKECGAALKAALDAWSAPQPAEDSTLDPRSPGQRRHDALQHLA' A
#
# COMPACT_ATOMS: atom_id res chain seq x y z
N ASP A 1 8.12 -28.90 8.67
CA ASP A 1 7.24 -29.41 7.60
C ASP A 1 5.90 -28.67 7.44
N ARG A 2 5.18 -28.33 8.53
CA ARG A 2 3.98 -27.46 8.47
C ARG A 2 4.26 -26.05 7.92
N LEU A 3 5.31 -25.39 8.41
CA LEU A 3 5.70 -24.05 7.98
C LEU A 3 5.91 -23.94 6.46
N ALA A 4 6.67 -24.87 5.88
CA ALA A 4 6.93 -24.91 4.45
C ALA A 4 5.67 -25.23 3.60
N ARG A 5 4.63 -25.85 4.19
CA ARG A 5 3.34 -26.02 3.52
C ARG A 5 2.51 -24.73 3.58
N ASP A 6 2.54 -24.05 4.72
CA ASP A 6 1.85 -22.77 4.93
C ASP A 6 2.43 -21.68 4.02
N GLU A 7 3.75 -21.60 3.89
CA GLU A 7 4.44 -20.69 2.96
C GLU A 7 4.04 -20.95 1.51
N ARG A 8 4.09 -22.21 1.06
CA ARG A 8 3.63 -22.57 -0.29
C ARG A 8 2.14 -22.27 -0.50
N ALA A 9 1.31 -22.39 0.53
CA ALA A 9 -0.10 -22.06 0.45
C ALA A 9 -0.33 -20.54 0.35
N GLN A 10 0.44 -19.73 1.08
CA GLN A 10 0.44 -18.27 0.97
C GLN A 10 0.92 -17.82 -0.41
N GLU A 11 1.99 -18.45 -0.91
CA GLU A 11 2.56 -18.19 -2.22
C GLU A 11 1.52 -18.42 -3.34
N ARG A 12 0.72 -19.48 -3.25
CA ARG A 12 -0.38 -19.75 -4.21
C ARG A 12 -1.54 -18.77 -4.13
N LYS A 13 -1.72 -18.06 -3.01
CA LYS A 13 -2.81 -17.09 -2.82
C LYS A 13 -2.46 -15.68 -3.28
N ARG A 14 -1.20 -15.43 -3.67
CA ARG A 14 -0.75 -14.11 -4.09
C ARG A 14 -1.62 -13.59 -5.25
N SER A 15 -2.06 -12.35 -5.15
CA SER A 15 -2.90 -11.72 -6.16
C SER A 15 -2.68 -10.21 -6.16
N PHE A 16 -2.82 -9.59 -7.32
CA PHE A 16 -2.81 -8.15 -7.48
C PHE A 16 -3.72 -7.79 -8.64
N VAL A 17 -4.77 -7.03 -8.34
CA VAL A 17 -5.81 -6.61 -9.26
C VAL A 17 -5.82 -5.10 -9.30
N MET A 18 -5.84 -4.55 -10.51
CA MET A 18 -6.05 -3.14 -10.77
C MET A 18 -7.25 -3.00 -11.69
N ALA A 19 -8.17 -2.09 -11.35
CA ALA A 19 -9.32 -1.78 -12.18
C ALA A 19 -9.57 -0.27 -12.16
N THR A 20 -10.01 0.28 -13.27
CA THR A 20 -10.41 1.68 -13.36
C THR A 20 -11.93 1.76 -13.31
N ASP A 21 -12.47 2.59 -12.43
CA ASP A 21 -13.90 2.80 -12.32
C ASP A 21 -14.40 3.84 -13.35
N THR A 22 -15.71 4.08 -13.38
CA THR A 22 -16.34 5.02 -14.33
C THR A 22 -15.97 6.49 -14.07
N SER A 23 -15.40 6.81 -12.90
CA SER A 23 -14.88 8.15 -12.60
C SER A 23 -13.44 8.35 -13.09
N GLY A 24 -12.79 7.29 -13.59
CA GLY A 24 -11.39 7.30 -13.99
C GLY A 24 -10.43 7.03 -12.82
N MET A 25 -10.94 6.78 -11.61
CA MET A 25 -10.11 6.40 -10.47
C MET A 25 -9.67 4.95 -10.59
N THR A 26 -8.44 4.67 -10.15
CA THR A 26 -7.89 3.30 -10.14
C THR A 26 -8.05 2.66 -8.77
N PHE A 27 -8.78 1.56 -8.73
CA PHE A 27 -8.88 0.66 -7.60
C PHE A 27 -7.77 -0.39 -7.67
N VAL A 28 -7.11 -0.64 -6.53
CA VAL A 28 -6.12 -1.69 -6.37
C VAL A 28 -6.50 -2.63 -5.22
N GLN A 29 -6.39 -3.93 -5.43
CA GLN A 29 -6.67 -4.94 -4.40
C GLN A 29 -5.81 -6.20 -4.62
N GLY A 30 -5.42 -6.86 -3.54
CA GLY A 30 -4.67 -8.10 -3.65
C GLY A 30 -4.14 -8.62 -2.32
N LEU A 31 -3.62 -9.85 -2.36
CA LEU A 31 -2.80 -10.42 -1.29
C LEU A 31 -1.36 -10.49 -1.77
N LEU A 32 -0.48 -9.71 -1.15
CA LEU A 32 0.95 -9.77 -1.43
C LEU A 32 1.61 -10.87 -0.59
N THR A 33 2.73 -11.40 -1.08
CA THR A 33 3.61 -12.23 -0.24
C THR A 33 4.15 -11.41 0.93
N LYS A 34 4.69 -12.07 1.96
CA LYS A 34 5.23 -11.37 3.14
C LYS A 34 6.33 -10.39 2.74
N GLU A 35 7.23 -10.83 1.88
CA GLU A 35 8.39 -10.08 1.40
C GLU A 35 7.93 -8.89 0.54
N CYS A 36 7.01 -9.12 -0.39
CA CYS A 36 6.49 -8.06 -1.26
C CYS A 36 5.67 -7.03 -0.47
N GLY A 37 4.81 -7.49 0.45
CA GLY A 37 4.02 -6.60 1.32
C GLY A 37 4.90 -5.77 2.25
N ALA A 38 5.96 -6.36 2.82
CA ALA A 38 6.93 -5.63 3.64
C ALA A 38 7.68 -4.57 2.82
N ALA A 39 8.12 -4.92 1.61
CA ALA A 39 8.80 -3.98 0.71
C ALA A 39 7.89 -2.80 0.32
N LEU A 40 6.65 -3.07 -0.09
CA LEU A 40 5.68 -2.01 -0.41
C LEU A 40 5.40 -1.13 0.80
N LYS A 41 5.20 -1.73 1.98
CA LYS A 41 4.97 -0.97 3.21
C LYS A 41 6.15 -0.05 3.53
N ALA A 42 7.37 -0.56 3.49
CA ALA A 42 8.57 0.22 3.76
C ALA A 42 8.72 1.39 2.77
N ALA A 43 8.44 1.16 1.49
CA ALA A 43 8.50 2.18 0.45
C ALA A 43 7.46 3.29 0.68
N LEU A 44 6.22 2.95 1.07
CA LEU A 44 5.18 3.93 1.35
C LEU A 44 5.35 4.67 2.68
N ASP A 45 5.86 3.99 3.72
CA ASP A 45 6.07 4.59 5.04
C ASP A 45 7.05 5.77 4.96
N ALA A 46 8.03 5.72 4.05
CA ALA A 46 9.01 6.79 3.84
C ALA A 46 8.38 8.13 3.41
N TRP A 47 7.22 8.09 2.74
CA TRP A 47 6.57 9.26 2.13
C TRP A 47 5.18 9.57 2.70
N SER A 48 4.62 8.71 3.55
CA SER A 48 3.25 8.85 4.07
C SER A 48 3.16 9.42 5.49
N ALA A 49 4.28 9.92 6.03
CA ALA A 49 4.32 10.61 7.32
C ALA A 49 3.39 11.84 7.32
N PRO A 50 2.66 12.11 8.42
CA PRO A 50 1.89 13.34 8.55
C PRO A 50 2.78 14.58 8.40
N GLN A 51 2.33 15.53 7.61
CA GLN A 51 2.95 16.84 7.44
C GLN A 51 2.00 17.89 8.01
N PRO A 52 2.35 18.57 9.12
CA PRO A 52 1.54 19.66 9.65
C PRO A 52 1.50 20.80 8.64
N ALA A 53 0.38 21.53 8.59
CA ALA A 53 0.27 22.71 7.76
C ALA A 53 1.09 23.88 8.34
N GLU A 54 1.34 24.91 7.54
CA GLU A 54 2.14 26.09 7.93
C GLU A 54 1.55 26.83 9.14
N ASP A 55 0.23 26.77 9.31
CA ASP A 55 -0.50 27.33 10.45
C ASP A 55 -0.46 26.44 11.71
N SER A 56 0.41 25.42 11.72
CA SER A 56 0.54 24.42 12.79
C SER A 56 -0.71 23.55 12.99
N THR A 57 -1.66 23.56 12.05
CA THR A 57 -2.78 22.60 12.08
C THR A 57 -2.29 21.20 11.74
N LEU A 58 -2.98 20.21 12.31
CA LEU A 58 -2.72 18.80 12.05
C LEU A 58 -2.88 18.51 10.55
N ASP A 59 -2.09 17.56 10.03
CA ASP A 59 -2.19 17.15 8.63
C ASP A 59 -3.65 16.80 8.27
N PRO A 60 -4.28 17.53 7.33
CA PRO A 60 -5.69 17.33 6.99
C PRO A 60 -5.93 16.05 6.18
N ARG A 61 -4.87 15.43 5.64
CA ARG A 61 -4.99 14.21 4.84
C ARG A 61 -5.21 13.01 5.74
N SER A 62 -6.19 12.19 5.38
CA SER A 62 -6.36 10.87 5.97
C SER A 62 -5.14 9.98 5.72
N PRO A 63 -4.90 8.93 6.54
CA PRO A 63 -3.82 7.97 6.29
C PRO A 63 -3.90 7.31 4.90
N GLY A 64 -5.10 7.10 4.36
CA GLY A 64 -5.30 6.58 3.01
C GLY A 64 -4.83 7.54 1.93
N GLN A 65 -5.17 8.83 2.06
CA GLN A 65 -4.70 9.88 1.14
C GLN A 65 -3.17 10.02 1.17
N ARG A 66 -2.54 10.02 2.36
CA ARG A 66 -1.07 10.08 2.44
C ARG A 66 -0.37 8.90 1.79
N ARG A 67 -0.94 7.69 1.89
CA ARG A 67 -0.41 6.50 1.19
C ARG A 67 -0.64 6.56 -0.32
N HIS A 68 -1.77 7.09 -0.76
CA HIS A 68 -2.02 7.36 -2.17
C HIS A 68 -0.97 8.33 -2.73
N ASP A 69 -0.70 9.42 -2.03
CA ASP A 69 0.30 10.41 -2.46
C ASP A 69 1.71 9.79 -2.43
N ALA A 70 2.01 8.97 -1.42
CA ALA A 70 3.27 8.23 -1.32
C ALA A 70 3.55 7.31 -2.52
N LEU A 71 2.51 6.72 -3.15
CA LEU A 71 2.67 5.89 -4.34
C LEU A 71 3.25 6.68 -5.52
N GLN A 72 2.97 7.98 -5.63
CA GLN A 72 3.49 8.83 -6.72
C GLN A 72 5.01 9.01 -6.64
N HIS A 73 5.61 8.80 -5.46
CA HIS A 73 7.06 8.88 -5.26
C HIS A 73 7.79 7.56 -5.59
N LEU A 74 7.06 6.48 -5.90
CA LEU A 74 7.64 5.17 -6.24
C LEU A 74 7.79 4.94 -7.75
N ALA A 75 7.20 5.80 -8.58
CA ALA A 75 7.16 5.69 -10.03
C ALA A 75 8.15 6.64 -10.72
#